data_AF-A0A348ZG97-F1
#
_entry.id   AF-A0A348ZG97-F1
#
_cell.length_a   1.000
_cell.length_b   1.000
_cell.length_c   1.000
_cell.angle_alpha   90.00
_cell.angle_beta   90.00
_cell.angle_gamma   90.00
#
_symmetry.space_group_name_H-M   'P 1'
#
loop_
_entity.id
_entity.type
_entity.pdbx_description
1 polymer ?
#
loop_
_entity_poly.entity_id
_entity_poly.type
_entity_poly.pdbx_seq_one_letter_code
_entity_poly.pdbx_strand_id
1 'polypeptide(L)' 'MEQFDGTTILSVRRGSKVVIGGDGQVSQGNTVLKGNARKVRRLYKDQVLAGFAGGTA' A
#
# COMPACT_ATOMS: atom_id res chain seq x y z
N MET A 1 1.04 -19.88 -12.40
CA MET A 1 0.96 -19.40 -11.00
C MET A 1 -0.15 -18.37 -10.96
N GLU A 2 -1.10 -18.51 -10.04
CA GLU A 2 -2.05 -17.42 -9.79
C GLU A 2 -1.30 -16.22 -9.20
N GLN A 3 -1.60 -15.04 -9.72
CA GLN A 3 -0.99 -13.80 -9.27
C GLN A 3 -1.66 -13.34 -7.96
N PHE A 4 -0.87 -12.87 -7.00
CA PHE A 4 -1.42 -12.24 -5.80
C PHE A 4 -2.02 -10.87 -6.14
N ASP A 5 -3.24 -10.64 -5.69
CA ASP A 5 -3.84 -9.30 -5.67
C ASP A 5 -3.37 -8.57 -4.42
N GLY A 6 -2.65 -7.47 -4.65
CA GLY A 6 -2.06 -6.65 -3.60
C GLY A 6 -3.03 -5.62 -3.02
N THR A 7 -2.47 -4.71 -2.23
CA THR A 7 -3.22 -3.61 -1.59
C THR A 7 -3.49 -2.48 -2.59
N THR A 8 -4.54 -1.70 -2.37
CA THR A 8 -4.76 -0.42 -3.03
C THR A 8 -4.05 0.69 -2.28
N ILE A 9 -3.24 1.49 -2.98
CA ILE A 9 -2.57 2.68 -2.44
C ILE A 9 -3.15 3.92 -3.08
N LEU A 10 -3.59 4.89 -2.27
CA LEU A 10 -4.11 6.18 -2.69
C LEU A 10 -3.25 7.32 -2.16
N SER A 11 -3.17 8.40 -2.94
CA SER A 11 -2.53 9.65 -2.54
C SER A 11 -3.49 10.81 -2.78
N VAL A 12 -3.59 11.71 -1.80
CA VAL A 12 -4.42 12.92 -1.88
C VAL A 12 -3.57 14.14 -1.54
N ARG A 13 -3.70 15.20 -2.35
CA ARG A 13 -3.08 16.50 -2.10
C ARG A 13 -4.13 17.58 -1.92
N ARG A 14 -4.00 18.36 -0.84
CA ARG A 14 -4.80 19.57 -0.59
C ARG A 14 -3.86 20.71 -0.22
N GLY A 15 -3.66 21.64 -1.15
CA GLY A 15 -2.69 22.73 -1.00
C GLY A 15 -1.27 22.19 -0.80
N SER A 16 -0.63 22.58 0.31
CA SER A 16 0.71 22.14 0.70
C SER A 16 0.75 20.83 1.50
N LYS A 17 -0.40 20.20 1.74
CA LYS A 17 -0.49 18.93 2.48
C LYS A 17 -0.70 17.75 1.54
N VAL A 18 0.02 16.66 1.78
CA VAL A 18 -0.11 15.38 1.07
C VAL A 18 -0.36 14.28 2.10
N VAL A 19 -1.26 13.36 1.77
CA VAL A 19 -1.56 12.16 2.55
C VAL A 19 -1.48 10.94 1.62
N ILE A 20 -0.86 9.87 2.09
CA ILE A 20 -0.90 8.56 1.46
C ILE A 20 -1.60 7.59 2.40
N GLY A 21 -2.51 6.80 1.86
CA GLY A 21 -3.23 5.74 2.58
C GLY A 21 -3.34 4.49 1.71
N GLY A 22 -3.60 3.36 2.35
CA GLY A 22 -3.87 2.12 1.67
C GLY A 22 -4.50 1.11 2.61
N ASP A 23 -5.17 0.11 2.05
CA ASP A 23 -5.72 -1.00 2.81
C ASP A 23 -4.64 -2.07 3.09
N GLY A 24 -5.02 -3.10 3.85
CA GLY A 24 -4.13 -4.18 4.28
C GLY A 24 -4.40 -5.52 3.63
N GLN A 25 -5.35 -5.62 2.70
CA GLN A 25 -5.77 -6.89 2.12
C GLN A 25 -4.76 -7.39 1.08
N VAL A 26 -4.45 -8.68 1.16
CA VAL A 26 -3.76 -9.44 0.12
C VAL A 26 -4.57 -10.69 -0.15
N SER A 27 -4.83 -10.96 -1.43
CA SER A 27 -5.67 -12.08 -1.85
C SER A 27 -4.94 -12.95 -2.87
N GLN A 28 -5.32 -14.22 -2.94
CA GLN A 28 -4.97 -15.13 -4.03
C GLN A 28 -6.26 -15.73 -4.58
N GLY A 29 -6.60 -15.36 -5.82
CA GLY A 29 -7.94 -15.57 -6.35
C GLY A 29 -8.99 -14.99 -5.40
N ASN A 30 -10.01 -15.78 -5.07
CA ASN A 30 -11.10 -15.34 -4.19
C ASN A 30 -10.79 -15.48 -2.68
N THR A 31 -9.58 -15.88 -2.30
CA THR A 31 -9.22 -16.12 -0.89
C THR A 31 -8.39 -14.97 -0.33
N VAL A 32 -8.81 -14.41 0.80
CA VAL A 32 -8.03 -13.42 1.57
C VAL A 32 -6.95 -14.15 2.37
N LEU A 33 -5.68 -13.81 2.10
CA LEU A 33 -4.53 -14.41 2.76
C LEU A 33 -3.99 -13.58 3.93
N LYS A 34 -4.12 -12.25 3.84
CA LYS A 34 -3.63 -11.31 4.87
C LYS A 34 -4.50 -10.06 4.88
N GLY A 35 -4.88 -9.59 6.06
CA GLY A 35 -5.71 -8.38 6.22
C GLY A 35 -4.96 -7.15 6.78
N ASN A 36 -3.68 -7.29 7.11
CA ASN A 36 -2.91 -6.27 7.83
C ASN A 36 -1.57 -5.91 7.16
N ALA A 37 -1.49 -6.03 5.83
CA ALA A 37 -0.31 -5.56 5.09
C ALA A 37 -0.06 -4.06 5.34
N ARG A 38 1.20 -3.70 5.61
CA ARG A 38 1.61 -2.29 5.76
C ARG A 38 2.49 -1.92 4.58
N LYS A 39 1.90 -1.23 3.61
CA LYS A 39 2.55 -0.89 2.34
C LYS A 39 2.82 0.61 2.16
N VAL A 40 2.43 1.42 3.16
CA VAL A 40 2.81 2.83 3.29
C VAL A 40 3.89 2.96 4.35
N ARG A 41 4.99 3.64 4.02
CA ARG A 41 6.10 3.90 4.93
C ARG A 41 6.68 5.28 4.75
N ARG A 42 7.30 5.78 5.80
CA ARG A 42 8.12 6.99 5.79
C ARG A 42 9.54 6.63 5.40
N LEU A 43 10.16 7.48 4.59
CA LEU A 43 11.53 7.38 4.11
C LEU A 43 12.24 8.72 4.32
N TYR A 44 13.57 8.72 4.13
CA TYR A 44 14.43 9.92 4.21
C TYR A 44 14.10 10.82 5.41
N LYS A 45 14.46 10.35 6.62
CA LYS A 45 14.25 11.09 7.88
C LYS A 45 12.80 11.58 8.05
N ASP A 46 11.84 10.72 7.69
CA ASP A 46 10.40 10.97 7.73
C ASP A 46 9.86 12.07 6.82
N GLN A 47 10.68 12.59 5.90
CA GLN A 47 10.31 13.67 4.98
C GLN A 47 9.65 13.17 3.69
N VAL A 48 9.76 11.87 3.38
CA VAL A 48 9.17 11.27 2.17
C VAL A 48 8.14 10.21 2.57
N LEU A 49 6.94 10.29 2.00
CA LEU A 49 5.93 9.23 2.07
C LEU A 49 6.02 8.34 0.82
N ALA A 50 6.10 7.03 1.01
CA ALA A 50 6.11 6.06 -0.08
C ALA A 50 5.05 4.97 0.15
N GLY A 51 4.31 4.64 -0.89
CA GLY A 51 3.34 3.54 -0.90
C GLY A 51 3.60 2.60 -2.08
N PHE A 52 3.45 1.28 -1.88
CA PHE A 52 3.69 0.28 -2.92
C PHE A 52 2.62 -0.81 -2.94
N ALA A 53 1.79 -0.85 -3.99
CA ALA A 53 0.66 -1.77 -4.14
C ALA A 53 1.06 -3.20 -4.55
N GLY A 54 2.23 -3.36 -5.19
CA GLY A 54 2.62 -4.62 -5.82
C GLY A 54 3.09 -5.71 -4.86
N GLY A 55 3.36 -6.88 -5.47
CA GLY A 55 4.06 -7.98 -4.82
C GLY A 55 5.38 -7.49 -4.25
N THR A 56 5.55 -7.63 -2.94
CA THR A 56 6.89 -7.60 -2.34
C THR A 56 7.70 -8.68 -3.06
N ALA A 57 8.82 -8.30 -3.68
CA ALA A 57 9.81 -9.28 -4.12
C ALA A 57 10.27 -10.13 -2.93
#